data_AF-A0A1J5BYC7-F1
#
_entry.id   AF-A0A1J5BYC7-F1
#
_cell.length_a   1.000
_cell.length_b   1.000
_cell.length_c   1.000
_cell.angle_alpha   90.00
_cell.angle_beta   90.00
_cell.angle_gamma   90.00
#
_symmetry.space_group_name_H-M   'P 1'
#
loop_
_entity.id
_entity.type
_entity.pdbx_description
1 polymer ?
#
loop_
_entity_poly.entity_id
_entity_poly.type
_entity_poly.pdbx_seq_one_letter_code
_entity_poly.pdbx_strand_id
1 'polypeptide(L)'
;MVEDLAEALKIELVFLPPYSPNLNLIERLWKFVKKQCLYGKYYPAFDAFTNSIQTCLSQTQTIHFTALQSFLAPNFQTFEICKV
;
A
#
# COMPACT_ATOMS: atom_id res chain seq x y z
N MET A 1 24.58 5.28 6.73
CA MET A 1 23.29 5.91 6.39
C MET A 1 22.35 4.84 5.83
N VAL A 2 21.06 5.14 5.60
CA VAL A 2 20.10 4.14 5.08
C VAL A 2 20.50 3.64 3.69
N GLU A 3 21.06 4.52 2.86
CA GLU A 3 21.53 4.22 1.50
C GLU A 3 22.67 3.20 1.49
N ASP A 4 23.70 3.39 2.35
CA ASP A 4 24.82 2.43 2.46
C ASP A 4 24.36 1.02 2.83
N LEU A 5 23.35 0.90 3.70
CA LEU A 5 22.79 -0.39 4.10
C LEU A 5 21.98 -1.02 2.96
N ALA A 6 21.22 -0.22 2.22
CA ALA A 6 20.47 -0.70 1.06
C ALA A 6 21.44 -1.25 -0.01
N GLU A 7 22.55 -0.56 -0.27
CA GLU A 7 23.60 -1.02 -1.18
C GLU A 7 24.22 -2.35 -0.71
N ALA A 8 24.59 -2.45 0.58
CA ALA A 8 25.14 -3.67 1.16
C ALA A 8 24.18 -4.87 1.06
N LEU A 9 22.87 -4.62 1.18
CA LEU A 9 21.80 -5.63 1.07
C LEU A 9 21.30 -5.84 -0.36
N LYS A 10 21.84 -5.14 -1.35
CA LYS A 10 21.42 -5.17 -2.76
C LYS A 10 19.93 -4.82 -2.96
N ILE A 11 19.45 -3.83 -2.21
CA ILE A 11 18.10 -3.28 -2.32
C ILE A 11 18.15 -2.06 -3.23
N GLU A 12 17.37 -2.07 -4.31
CA GLU A 12 17.22 -0.92 -5.20
C GLU A 12 16.26 0.11 -4.57
N LEU A 13 16.72 1.36 -4.45
CA LEU A 13 15.90 2.48 -4.01
C LEU A 13 15.27 3.17 -5.22
N VAL A 14 13.95 3.03 -5.37
CA VAL A 14 13.20 3.66 -6.46
C VAL A 14 12.75 5.06 -6.06
N PHE A 15 13.07 6.05 -6.89
CA PHE A 15 12.64 7.43 -6.67
C PHE A 15 11.11 7.56 -6.80
N LEU A 16 10.49 8.17 -5.79
CA LEU A 16 9.08 8.52 -5.79
C LEU A 16 8.96 10.06 -5.76
N PRO A 17 8.31 10.69 -6.74
CA PRO A 17 8.10 12.13 -6.71
C PRO A 17 7.25 12.55 -5.51
N PRO A 18 7.46 13.77 -4.98
CA PRO A 18 6.71 14.27 -3.84
C PRO A 18 5.20 14.34 -4.18
N TYR A 19 4.36 14.23 -3.14
CA TYR A 19 2.90 14.33 -3.24
C TYR A 19 2.26 13.39 -4.28
N SER A 20 2.87 12.24 -4.55
CA SER A 20 2.40 11.26 -5.55
C SER A 20 1.89 9.95 -4.94
N PRO A 21 0.89 10.00 -4.03
CA PRO A 21 0.39 8.83 -3.31
C PRO A 21 -0.20 7.77 -4.26
N ASN A 22 -0.68 8.18 -5.43
CA ASN A 22 -1.22 7.28 -6.45
C ASN A 22 -0.14 6.33 -7.00
N LEU A 23 1.12 6.79 -7.11
CA LEU A 23 2.26 5.99 -7.55
C LEU A 23 2.78 5.06 -6.44
N ASN A 24 2.41 5.33 -5.18
CA ASN A 24 2.84 4.56 -4.03
C ASN A 24 1.91 3.35 -3.78
N LEU A 25 2.32 2.16 -4.23
CA LEU A 25 1.51 0.94 -4.11
C LEU A 25 1.15 0.59 -2.66
N ILE A 26 2.04 0.86 -1.70
CA ILE A 26 1.76 0.53 -0.29
C ILE A 26 0.63 1.40 0.28
N GLU A 27 0.48 2.64 -0.18
CA GLU A 27 -0.62 3.52 0.24
C GLU A 27 -1.98 3.03 -0.29
N ARG A 28 -2.00 2.52 -1.53
CA ARG A 28 -3.18 1.88 -2.10
C ARG A 28 -3.56 0.65 -1.28
N LEU A 29 -2.61 -0.25 -1.01
CA LEU A 29 -2.87 -1.41 -0.15
C LEU A 29 -3.38 -0.98 1.23
N TRP A 30 -2.78 0.04 1.83
CA TRP A 30 -3.20 0.54 3.14
C TRP A 30 -4.62 1.11 3.13
N LYS A 31 -5.02 1.82 2.07
CA LYS A 31 -6.40 2.29 1.87
C LYS A 31 -7.38 1.12 1.81
N PHE A 32 -7.02 0.03 1.13
CA PHE A 32 -7.82 -1.18 1.08
C PHE A 32 -7.95 -1.83 2.47
N VAL A 33 -6.84 -2.05 3.18
CA VAL A 33 -6.82 -2.66 4.51
C VAL A 33 -7.70 -1.88 5.48
N LYS A 34 -7.56 -0.55 5.50
CA LYS A 34 -8.42 0.33 6.31
C LYS A 34 -9.90 0.13 6.00
N LYS A 35 -10.27 0.05 4.73
CA LYS A 35 -11.67 -0.15 4.32
C LYS A 35 -12.21 -1.51 4.76
N GLN A 36 -11.42 -2.58 4.68
CA GLN A 36 -11.87 -3.94 4.98
C GLN A 36 -11.96 -4.22 6.48
N CYS A 37 -10.91 -3.89 7.24
CA CYS A 37 -10.83 -4.29 8.64
C CYS A 37 -11.06 -3.14 9.62
N LEU A 38 -10.73 -1.89 9.29
CA LEU A 38 -10.73 -0.79 10.28
C LEU A 38 -11.91 0.18 10.16
N TYR A 39 -12.56 0.25 9.01
CA TYR A 39 -13.61 1.23 8.76
C TYR A 39 -14.83 0.99 9.64
N GLY A 40 -15.14 1.98 10.49
CA GLY A 40 -16.29 1.94 11.40
C GLY A 40 -16.17 0.93 12.54
N LYS A 41 -14.97 0.40 12.82
CA LYS A 41 -14.74 -0.57 13.91
C LYS A 41 -13.87 0.03 15.00
N TYR A 42 -14.32 -0.11 16.25
CA TYR A 42 -13.55 0.24 17.43
C TYR A 42 -12.83 -1.00 17.97
N TYR A 43 -11.55 -0.84 18.30
CA TYR A 43 -10.73 -1.88 18.92
C TYR A 43 -10.34 -1.42 20.33
N PRO A 44 -10.77 -2.13 21.39
CA PRO A 44 -10.52 -1.71 22.76
C PRO A 44 -9.08 -1.92 23.22
N ALA A 45 -8.31 -2.75 22.53
CA ALA A 45 -6.92 -3.07 22.84
C ALA A 45 -6.05 -3.00 21.59
N PHE A 46 -4.78 -2.65 21.78
CA PHE A 46 -3.79 -2.58 20.71
C PHE A 46 -3.65 -3.93 19.99
N ASP A 47 -3.58 -5.02 20.75
CA ASP A 47 -3.46 -6.37 20.17
C ASP A 47 -4.65 -6.72 19.29
N ALA A 48 -5.86 -6.31 19.67
CA ALA A 48 -7.05 -6.55 18.86
C ALA A 48 -6.98 -5.80 17.52
N PHE A 49 -6.46 -4.56 17.55
CA PHE A 49 -6.22 -3.77 16.36
C PHE A 49 -5.17 -4.39 15.45
N THR A 50 -3.99 -4.74 15.97
CA THR A 50 -2.90 -5.32 15.18
C THR A 50 -3.28 -6.69 14.60
N ASN A 51 -3.94 -7.54 15.39
CA ASN A 51 -4.38 -8.86 14.94
C ASN A 51 -5.40 -8.75 13.81
N SER A 52 -6.28 -7.75 13.84
CA SER A 52 -7.24 -7.50 12.76
C SER A 52 -6.55 -7.15 11.44
N ILE A 53 -5.48 -6.34 11.51
CA ILE A 53 -4.67 -5.96 10.34
C ILE A 53 -3.92 -7.19 9.81
N GLN A 54 -3.25 -7.94 10.68
CA GLN A 54 -2.51 -9.15 10.30
C GLN A 54 -3.43 -10.19 9.65
N THR A 55 -4.63 -10.37 10.19
CA THR A 55 -5.64 -11.27 9.62
C THR A 55 -6.11 -10.79 8.25
N CYS A 56 -6.35 -9.49 8.07
CA CYS A 56 -6.71 -8.94 6.77
C CYS A 56 -5.57 -9.14 5.74
N LEU A 57 -4.32 -8.95 6.15
CA LEU A 57 -3.15 -9.13 5.30
C LEU A 57 -2.91 -10.59 4.92
N SER A 58 -3.13 -11.55 5.83
CA SER A 58 -3.01 -12.98 5.50
C SER A 58 -4.09 -13.45 4.50
N GLN A 59 -5.21 -12.73 4.42
CA GLN A 59 -6.30 -13.00 3.48
C GLN A 59 -6.14 -12.29 2.12
N THR A 60 -5.05 -11.55 1.91
CA THR A 60 -4.79 -10.80 0.67
C THR A 60 -4.74 -11.70 -0.57
N GLN A 61 -4.06 -12.85 -0.48
CA GLN A 61 -3.91 -13.81 -1.58
C GLN A 61 -5.06 -14.80 -1.71
N THR A 62 -6.03 -14.76 -0.79
CA THR A 62 -7.18 -15.67 -0.78
C THR A 62 -8.45 -14.89 -1.08
N ILE A 63 -9.16 -14.47 -0.03
CA ILE A 63 -10.48 -13.83 -0.10
C ILE A 63 -10.42 -12.50 -0.86
N HIS A 64 -9.34 -11.75 -0.68
CA HIS A 64 -9.20 -10.41 -1.24
C HIS A 64 -8.48 -10.36 -2.58
N PHE A 65 -8.01 -11.49 -3.11
CA PHE A 65 -7.12 -11.54 -4.27
C PHE A 65 -7.69 -10.81 -5.49
N THR A 66 -8.91 -11.16 -5.91
CA THR A 66 -9.55 -10.56 -7.08
C THR A 66 -9.79 -9.06 -6.92
N ALA A 67 -10.24 -8.64 -5.73
CA ALA A 67 -10.47 -7.22 -5.43
C ALA A 67 -9.15 -6.43 -5.42
N LEU A 68 -8.09 -7.00 -4.84
CA LEU A 68 -6.76 -6.40 -4.78
C LEU A 68 -6.09 -6.33 -6.15
N GLN A 69 -6.26 -7.35 -7.00
CA GLN A 69 -5.69 -7.35 -8.35
C GLN A 69 -6.21 -6.17 -9.18
N SER A 70 -7.52 -5.92 -9.12
CA SER A 70 -8.10 -4.72 -9.76
C SER A 70 -7.64 -3.44 -9.05
N PHE A 71 -7.66 -3.43 -7.72
CA PHE A 71 -7.36 -2.23 -6.93
C PHE A 71 -5.90 -1.79 -6.96
N LEU A 72 -4.96 -2.70 -7.23
CA LEU A 72 -3.51 -2.44 -7.31
C LEU A 72 -2.99 -2.34 -8.75
N ALA A 73 -3.84 -2.56 -9.76
CA ALA A 73 -3.46 -2.47 -11.17
C ALA A 73 -2.84 -1.10 -11.51
N PRO A 74 -1.83 -1.04 -12.39
CA PRO A 74 -1.14 0.20 -12.77
C PRO A 74 -1.95 1.04 -13.78
N ASN A 75 -3.24 1.25 -13.52
CA ASN A 75 -4.14 2.02 -14.38
C ASN A 75 -4.02 3.52 -14.06
N PHE A 76 -2.85 4.10 -14.35
CA PHE A 76 -2.58 5.51 -14.09
C PHE A 76 -3.22 6.41 -15.14
N GLN A 77 -3.83 7.51 -14.68
CA GLN A 77 -4.27 8.57 -15.58
C GLN A 77 -3.05 9.34 -16.09
N THR A 78 -2.81 9.30 -17.39
CA THR A 78 -1.79 10.09 -18.05
C THR A 78 -2.38 11.41 -18.55
N PHE A 79 -1.70 12.52 -18.31
CA PHE A 79 -2.04 13.81 -18.88
C PHE A 79 -0.99 14.18 -19.93
N GLU A 80 -1.41 14.75 -21.04
CA GLU A 80 -0.48 15.39 -21.96
C GLU A 80 0.15 16.57 -21.26
N ILE A 81 1.48 16.58 -21.17
CA ILE A 81 2.21 17.72 -20.66
C ILE A 81 2.06 18.83 -21.70
N CYS A 82 1.29 19.88 -21.39
CA CYS A 82 1.29 21.09 -22.19
C CYS A 82 2.72 21.62 -22.26
N LYS A 83 3.32 21.55 -23.44
CA LYS A 83 4.60 22.20 -23.71
C LYS A 83 4.36 23.71 -23.63
N VAL A 84 4.83 24.33 -22.55
CA VAL A 84 4.95 25.79 -22.43
C VAL A 84 6.11 26.26 -23.30
#